data_AF-A0A7S1ZIZ7-F1
#
_entry.id   AF-A0A7S1ZIZ7-F1
#
_cell.length_a   1.000
_cell.length_b   1.000
_cell.length_c   1.000
_cell.angle_alpha   90.00
_cell.angle_beta   90.00
_cell.angle_gamma   90.00
#
_symmetry.space_group_name_H-M   'P 1'
#
loop_
_entity.id
_entity.type
_entity.pdbx_description
1 polymer ?
#
loop_
_entity_poly.entity_id
_entity_poly.type
_entity_poly.pdbx_seq_one_letter_code
_entity_poly.pdbx_strand_id
1 'polypeptide(L)'
;SGTVCRLGDPHRRDDDGRVVRYEVYGTDLFKKETAMSQFVGMKVLTRGGDVGTISSSFGTSGKFRCHFPGGTECREGDELTLRFRRYAHDPAKGMHQEDIVLPKERVGTRLAEKEKKKRG
;
A
#
# COMPACT_ATOMS: atom_id res chain seq x y z
N SER A 1 1.29 -4.37 12.75
CA SER A 1 1.39 -3.53 11.55
C SER A 1 2.49 -4.07 10.67
N GLY A 2 2.53 -3.67 9.41
CA GLY A 2 3.61 -4.00 8.49
C GLY A 2 4.50 -2.79 8.24
N THR A 3 5.54 -3.00 7.44
CA THR A 3 6.53 -1.97 7.11
C THR A 3 6.68 -1.87 5.59
N VAL A 4 6.85 -0.66 5.08
CA VAL A 4 7.21 -0.44 3.68
C VAL A 4 8.64 -0.93 3.45
N CYS A 5 8.83 -1.96 2.63
CA CYS A 5 10.16 -2.47 2.29
C CYS A 5 10.69 -1.92 0.97
N ARG A 6 9.81 -1.46 0.07
CA ARG A 6 10.20 -0.91 -1.23
C ARG A 6 9.10 0.01 -1.77
N LEU A 7 9.50 1.05 -2.49
CA LEU A 7 8.60 1.93 -3.23
C LEU A 7 8.62 1.62 -4.73
N GLY A 8 7.48 1.84 -5.39
CA GLY A 8 7.41 1.89 -6.84
C GLY A 8 7.99 3.19 -7.42
N ASP A 9 7.70 3.43 -8.69
CA ASP A 9 8.21 4.61 -9.38
C ASP A 9 7.61 5.93 -8.86
N PRO A 10 8.43 6.99 -8.76
CA PRO A 10 7.92 8.32 -8.51
C PRO A 10 6.97 8.80 -9.60
N HIS A 11 5.86 9.40 -9.19
CA HIS A 11 4.95 10.12 -10.08
C HIS A 11 4.75 11.53 -9.56
N ARG A 12 4.72 12.51 -10.45
CA ARG A 12 4.32 13.88 -10.13
C ARG A 12 2.84 14.00 -10.41
N ARG A 13 2.01 14.26 -9.38
CA ARG A 13 0.57 14.47 -9.56
C ARG A 13 0.29 15.72 -10.38
N ASP A 14 -0.72 15.65 -11.23
CA ASP A 14 -1.06 16.74 -12.15
C ASP A 14 -1.86 17.86 -11.46
N ASP A 15 -2.56 17.54 -10.35
CA ASP A 15 -3.44 18.47 -9.63
C ASP A 15 -2.69 19.39 -8.66
N ASP A 16 -1.77 18.85 -7.86
CA ASP A 16 -1.04 19.57 -6.81
C ASP A 16 0.48 19.60 -7.03
N GLY A 17 0.98 18.93 -8.07
CA GLY A 17 2.40 18.91 -8.43
C GLY A 17 3.27 18.09 -7.47
N ARG A 18 2.69 17.38 -6.48
CA ARG A 18 3.44 16.61 -5.48
C ARG A 18 4.00 15.33 -6.05
N VAL A 19 5.12 14.88 -5.49
CA VAL A 19 5.77 13.62 -5.88
C VAL A 19 5.27 12.50 -4.98
N VAL A 20 4.59 11.54 -5.56
CA VAL A 20 3.93 10.43 -4.87
C VAL A 20 4.34 9.08 -5.44
N ARG A 21 3.87 8.01 -4.81
CA ARG A 21 3.97 6.63 -5.26
C ARG A 21 2.57 6.04 -5.34
N TYR A 22 2.21 5.47 -6.48
CA TYR A 22 0.97 4.71 -6.63
C TYR A 22 1.15 3.25 -6.19
N GLU A 23 2.40 2.76 -6.19
CA GLU A 23 2.74 1.41 -5.80
C GLU A 23 3.70 1.38 -4.63
N VAL A 24 3.38 0.54 -3.66
CA VAL A 24 4.18 0.35 -2.45
C VAL A 24 4.25 -1.14 -2.14
N TYR A 25 5.40 -1.60 -1.70
CA TYR A 25 5.64 -2.98 -1.32
C TYR A 25 5.85 -3.03 0.19
N GLY A 26 5.01 -3.83 0.86
CA GLY A 26 5.04 -4.03 2.30
C GLY A 26 5.56 -5.41 2.67
N THR A 27 6.05 -5.52 3.90
CA THR A 27 6.45 -6.77 4.57
C THR A 27 5.97 -6.77 6.01
N ASP A 28 6.11 -7.91 6.69
CA ASP A 28 5.94 -8.07 8.15
C ASP A 28 4.54 -7.75 8.69
N LEU A 29 3.54 -7.62 7.80
CA LEU A 29 2.14 -7.45 8.19
C LEU A 29 1.48 -8.78 8.58
N PHE A 30 1.95 -9.89 7.99
CA PHE A 30 1.34 -11.22 8.10
C PHE A 30 2.35 -12.23 8.65
N LYS A 31 1.86 -13.23 9.41
CA LYS A 31 2.70 -14.35 9.84
C LYS A 31 2.90 -15.31 8.66
N LYS A 32 3.96 -16.13 8.72
CA LYS A 32 4.30 -17.10 7.64
C LYS A 32 3.14 -18.04 7.27
N GLU A 33 2.29 -18.38 8.22
CA GLU A 33 1.17 -19.31 8.04
C GLU A 33 -0.14 -18.62 7.62
N THR A 34 -0.14 -17.30 7.47
CA THR A 34 -1.35 -16.55 7.12
C THR A 34 -1.68 -16.70 5.64
N ALA A 35 -2.92 -17.07 5.33
CA ALA A 35 -3.44 -17.10 3.96
C ALA A 35 -3.62 -15.67 3.42
N MET A 36 -2.55 -15.11 2.84
CA MET A 36 -2.50 -13.71 2.37
C MET A 36 -3.52 -13.40 1.27
N SER A 37 -3.97 -14.42 0.52
CA SER A 37 -4.99 -14.29 -0.52
C SER A 37 -6.31 -13.74 0.00
N GLN A 38 -6.66 -14.01 1.27
CA GLN A 38 -7.88 -13.49 1.91
C GLN A 38 -7.83 -11.98 2.16
N PHE A 39 -6.63 -11.39 2.09
CA PHE A 39 -6.39 -9.97 2.36
C PHE A 39 -6.22 -9.15 1.09
N VAL A 40 -6.17 -9.79 -0.09
CA VAL A 40 -6.18 -9.08 -1.37
C VAL A 40 -7.52 -8.35 -1.52
N GLY A 41 -7.48 -7.08 -1.91
CA GLY A 41 -8.65 -6.20 -1.95
C GLY A 41 -8.94 -5.48 -0.63
N MET A 42 -8.26 -5.83 0.46
CA MET A 42 -8.41 -5.09 1.73
C MET A 42 -7.65 -3.77 1.70
N LYS A 43 -8.20 -2.79 2.41
CA LYS A 43 -7.69 -1.43 2.50
C LYS A 43 -6.59 -1.30 3.55
N VAL A 44 -5.50 -0.64 3.20
CA VAL A 44 -4.37 -0.36 4.09
C VAL A 44 -4.22 1.14 4.27
N LEU A 45 -3.72 1.54 5.43
CA LEU A 45 -3.45 2.93 5.76
C LEU A 45 -1.95 3.14 5.98
N THR A 46 -1.42 4.25 5.47
CA THR A 46 -0.11 4.76 5.88
C THR A 46 -0.25 5.57 7.18
N ARG A 47 0.87 5.84 7.85
CA ARG A 47 0.91 6.79 8.97
C ARG A 47 0.43 8.20 8.57
N GLY A 48 0.60 8.58 7.31
CA GLY A 48 0.13 9.86 6.76
C GLY A 48 -1.39 9.93 6.54
N GLY A 49 -2.12 8.83 6.73
CA GLY A 49 -3.55 8.75 6.48
C GLY A 49 -3.91 8.42 5.03
N ASP A 50 -2.92 8.16 4.16
CA ASP A 50 -3.19 7.70 2.80
C ASP A 50 -3.78 6.30 2.82
N VAL A 51 -4.81 6.10 2.01
CA VAL A 51 -5.52 4.81 1.92
C VAL A 51 -5.20 4.17 0.58
N GLY A 52 -4.77 2.91 0.64
CA GLY A 52 -4.53 2.06 -0.52
C GLY A 52 -5.18 0.70 -0.35
N THR A 53 -4.96 -0.19 -1.30
CA THR A 53 -5.52 -1.54 -1.33
C THR A 53 -4.41 -2.56 -1.56
N ILE A 54 -4.45 -3.70 -0.87
CA ILE A 54 -3.54 -4.82 -1.17
C ILE A 54 -3.92 -5.39 -2.54
N SER A 55 -3.03 -5.26 -3.52
CA SER A 55 -3.27 -5.74 -4.89
C SER A 55 -2.80 -7.19 -5.08
N SER A 56 -1.73 -7.60 -4.39
CA SER A 56 -1.18 -8.95 -4.50
C SER A 56 -0.26 -9.31 -3.33
N SER A 57 -0.03 -10.61 -3.12
CA SER A 57 0.97 -11.15 -2.18
C SER A 57 2.04 -11.95 -2.91
N PHE A 58 3.29 -11.93 -2.43
CA PHE A 58 4.43 -12.61 -3.07
C PHE A 58 5.05 -13.69 -2.17
N GLY A 59 4.89 -14.95 -2.58
CA GLY A 59 5.57 -16.10 -1.98
C GLY A 59 5.27 -16.31 -0.49
N THR A 60 6.16 -17.01 0.20
CA THR A 60 6.05 -17.33 1.64
C THR A 60 6.75 -16.29 2.54
N SER A 61 7.32 -15.24 1.93
CA SER A 61 8.11 -14.22 2.63
C SER A 61 7.28 -13.18 3.38
N GLY A 62 5.95 -13.20 3.24
CA GLY A 62 5.08 -12.20 3.86
C GLY A 62 5.08 -10.85 3.13
N LYS A 63 5.69 -10.76 1.94
CA LYS A 63 5.70 -9.55 1.11
C LYS A 63 4.39 -9.39 0.35
N PHE A 64 3.94 -8.14 0.20
CA PHE A 64 2.71 -7.81 -0.51
C PHE A 64 2.85 -6.48 -1.26
N ARG A 65 2.04 -6.28 -2.30
CA ARG A 65 1.94 -5.04 -3.06
C ARG A 65 0.66 -4.33 -2.68
N CYS A 66 0.76 -3.03 -2.54
CA CYS A 66 -0.34 -2.11 -2.31
C CYS A 66 -0.43 -1.11 -3.46
N HIS A 67 -1.66 -0.83 -3.86
CA HIS A 67 -1.99 0.22 -4.81
C HIS A 67 -2.69 1.37 -4.07
N PHE A 68 -2.13 2.57 -4.16
CA PHE A 68 -2.67 3.78 -3.57
C PHE A 68 -3.24 4.65 -4.68
N PRO A 69 -4.55 4.62 -4.98
CA PRO A 69 -5.12 5.36 -6.12
C PRO A 69 -4.97 6.89 -5.96
N GLY A 70 -5.01 7.38 -4.72
CA GLY A 70 -4.68 8.77 -4.44
C GLY A 70 -3.19 9.06 -4.61
N GLY A 71 -2.32 8.06 -4.55
CA GLY A 71 -0.87 8.20 -4.36
C GLY A 71 -0.52 8.40 -2.88
N THR A 72 0.69 7.99 -2.48
CA THR A 72 1.21 8.15 -1.12
C THR A 72 2.61 8.80 -1.13
N GLU A 73 2.90 9.56 -0.08
CA GLU A 73 4.22 10.17 0.18
C GLU A 73 5.06 9.31 1.15
N CYS A 74 4.62 8.10 1.49
CA CYS A 74 5.33 7.21 2.40
C CYS A 74 6.74 6.86 1.92
N ARG A 75 7.61 6.55 2.88
CA ARG A 75 9.01 6.19 2.68
C ARG A 75 9.24 4.72 3.01
N GLU A 76 10.37 4.19 2.55
CA GLU A 76 10.85 2.90 3.02
C GLU A 76 11.09 2.96 4.53
N GLY A 77 10.65 1.93 5.25
CA GLY A 77 10.63 1.88 6.71
C GLY A 77 9.36 2.45 7.36
N ASP A 78 8.48 3.11 6.60
CA ASP A 78 7.22 3.61 7.17
C ASP A 78 6.25 2.46 7.50
N GLU A 79 5.37 2.73 8.47
CA GLU A 79 4.38 1.77 8.94
C GLU A 79 3.15 1.69 8.02
N LEU A 80 2.73 0.47 7.72
CA LEU A 80 1.48 0.13 7.04
C LEU A 80 0.52 -0.53 8.04
N THR A 81 -0.69 0.01 8.15
CA THR A 81 -1.71 -0.51 9.05
C THR A 81 -2.88 -1.11 8.28
N LEU A 82 -3.20 -2.37 8.56
CA LEU A 82 -4.43 -3.01 8.12
C LEU A 82 -5.43 -2.99 9.29
N ARG A 83 -6.54 -2.27 9.14
CA ARG A 83 -7.61 -2.24 10.15
C ARG A 83 -8.85 -2.91 9.59
N PHE A 84 -9.39 -3.88 10.31
CA PHE A 84 -10.66 -4.53 10.01
C PHE A 84 -11.37 -4.92 11.30
N ARG A 85 -12.69 -4.99 11.25
CA ARG A 85 -13.51 -5.58 12.31
C ARG A 85 -13.92 -6.98 11.90
N ARG A 86 -13.90 -7.90 12.86
CA ARG A 86 -14.48 -9.24 12.70
C ARG A 86 -15.52 -9.42 13.78
N TYR A 87 -16.78 -9.60 13.39
CA TYR A 87 -17.86 -9.81 14.34
C TYR A 87 -17.80 -11.24 14.89
N ALA A 88 -17.92 -11.39 16.21
CA ALA A 88 -17.75 -12.69 16.88
C ALA A 88 -18.79 -13.73 16.45
N HIS A 89 -19.99 -13.28 16.05
CA HIS A 89 -21.12 -14.10 15.68
C HIS A 89 -21.40 -14.13 14.17
N ASP A 90 -20.47 -13.65 13.35
CA ASP A 90 -20.60 -13.72 11.90
C ASP A 90 -20.16 -15.12 11.40
N PRO A 91 -21.08 -15.96 10.90
CA PRO A 91 -20.74 -17.29 10.41
C PRO A 91 -19.79 -17.25 9.20
N ALA A 92 -19.80 -16.17 8.42
CA ALA A 92 -18.87 -15.96 7.32
C ALA A 92 -17.47 -15.53 7.81
N LYS A 93 -17.31 -15.20 9.10
CA LYS A 93 -16.08 -14.67 9.71
C LYS A 93 -15.49 -13.52 8.88
N GLY A 94 -16.36 -12.68 8.33
CA GLY A 94 -16.00 -11.61 7.40
C GLY A 94 -15.08 -10.56 8.05
N MET A 95 -14.19 -10.00 7.24
CA MET A 95 -13.33 -8.89 7.63
C MET A 95 -13.92 -7.60 7.07
N HIS A 96 -14.46 -6.75 7.96
CA HIS A 96 -15.24 -5.57 7.61
C HIS A 96 -14.41 -4.29 7.72
N GLN A 97 -14.50 -3.42 6.71
CA GLN A 97 -13.72 -2.17 6.60
C GLN A 97 -14.59 -0.97 6.15
N GLU A 98 -15.81 -0.88 6.67
CA GLU A 98 -16.81 0.13 6.28
C GLU A 98 -16.35 1.57 6.57
N ASP A 99 -15.56 1.77 7.62
CA ASP A 99 -15.07 3.09 8.03
C ASP A 99 -13.88 3.59 7.19
N ILE A 100 -13.38 2.80 6.24
CA ILE A 100 -12.22 3.13 5.42
C ILE A 100 -12.67 3.27 3.97
N VAL A 101 -12.53 4.49 3.43
CA VAL A 101 -12.91 4.83 2.05
C VAL A 101 -11.65 4.99 1.21
N LEU A 102 -11.63 4.36 0.04
CA LEU A 102 -10.56 4.57 -0.93
C LEU A 102 -10.73 5.96 -1.58
N PRO A 103 -9.67 6.78 -1.63
CA PRO A 103 -9.74 8.05 -2.32
C PRO A 103 -9.97 7.84 -3.81
N LYS A 104 -10.51 8.88 -4.47
CA LYS A 104 -10.56 8.93 -5.93
C LYS A 104 -9.15 8.82 -6.50
N GLU A 105 -9.05 8.15 -7.64
CA GLU A 105 -7.79 8.06 -8.37
C GLU A 105 -7.31 9.45 -8.77
N ARG A 106 -6.03 9.71 -8.49
CA ARG A 106 -5.34 10.92 -8.91
C ARG A 106 -4.33 10.52 -9.96
N VAL A 107 -4.31 11.25 -11.06
CA VAL A 107 -3.38 10.99 -12.16
C VAL A 107 -2.07 11.74 -11.90
N GLY A 108 -0.96 11.12 -12.27
CA GLY A 108 0.33 11.78 -12.25
C GLY A 108 1.25 11.23 -13.31
N THR A 109 2.16 12.08 -13.77
CA THR A 109 3.18 11.72 -14.74
C THR A 109 4.34 11.00 -14.06
N ARG A 110 4.72 9.81 -14.54
CA ARG A 110 5.88 9.07 -14.04
C ARG A 110 7.15 9.91 -14.22
N LEU A 111 7.87 10.11 -13.13
CA LEU A 111 9.18 10.73 -13.15
C LEU A 111 10.21 9.64 -13.47
N ALA A 112 10.89 9.75 -14.61
CA ALA A 112 12.07 8.94 -14.85
C ALA A 112 13.10 9.25 -13.74
N GLU A 113 13.68 8.22 -13.12
CA GLU A 113 14.87 8.42 -12.31
C GLU A 113 15.89 9.13 -13.20
N LYS A 114 16.30 10.34 -12.81
CA LYS A 114 17.46 10.97 -13.45
C LYS A 114 18.59 9.96 -13.28
N GLU A 115 19.00 9.34 -14.39
CA GLU A 115 20.24 8.56 -14.44
C GLU A 115 21.28 9.33 -13.66
N LYS A 116 21.85 8.70 -12.62
CA LYS A 116 23.02 9.24 -11.92
C LYS A 116 24.08 9.50 -12.98
N LYS A 117 24.15 10.75 -13.46
CA LYS A 117 25.13 11.18 -14.43
C LYS A 117 26.50 10.96 -13.78
N LYS A 118 27.25 10.03 -14.36
CA LYS A 118 28.62 9.62 -14.01
C LYS A 118 29.46 10.80 -13.53
N ARG A 119 30.14 10.64 -12.39
CA ARG A 119 31.41 11.32 -12.16
C ARG A 119 32.50 10.27 -12.37
N GLY A 120 33.19 10.40 -13.50
CA GLY A 120 34.47 9.73 -13.73
C GLY A 120 35.60 10.44 -13.00
#